data_AF-A0A431ISC9-F1
#
_entry.id   AF-A0A431ISC9-F1
#
_cell.length_a   1.000
_cell.length_b   1.000
_cell.length_c   1.000
_cell.angle_alpha   90.00
_cell.angle_beta   90.00
_cell.angle_gamma   90.00
#
_symmetry.space_group_name_H-M   'P 1'
#
loop_
_entity.id
_entity.type
_entity.pdbx_description
1 polymer ?
#
loop_
_entity_poly.entity_id
_entity_poly.type
_entity_poly.pdbx_seq_one_letter_code
_entity_poly.pdbx_strand_id
1 'polypeptide(L)'
;METHFESNPLIDRLPKHLKQFIKPQVYDDYTPINQAVWRYVMRKNVDYLSKVAHSSYLEGLQKTGLEIDNIPNMYGMNRILKEIGWAAVAVDGFIPPNAFMEFQAYNVLVIACDIRQLEHIEYTPAPDIIHEGAGH
;
A
#
# COMPACT_ATOMS: atom_id res chain seq x y z
N MET A 1 -15.06 7.05 18.04
CA MET A 1 -13.85 6.27 18.32
C MET A 1 -12.74 6.88 17.49
N GLU A 2 -11.72 7.44 18.11
CA GLU A 2 -10.57 7.98 17.40
C GLU A 2 -9.86 6.82 16.70
N THR A 3 -9.92 6.84 15.38
CA THR A 3 -9.22 5.90 14.52
C THR A 3 -7.74 6.29 14.52
N HIS A 4 -6.97 5.73 15.44
CA HIS A 4 -5.53 5.99 15.52
C HIS A 4 -4.83 5.23 14.38
N PHE A 5 -4.50 5.94 13.29
CA PHE A 5 -3.37 5.54 12.46
C PHE A 5 -2.10 6.01 13.14
N GLU A 6 -1.03 5.23 13.02
CA GLU A 6 0.26 5.66 13.55
C GLU A 6 0.81 6.82 12.73
N SER A 7 1.03 7.96 13.40
CA SER A 7 1.52 9.16 12.74
C SER A 7 3.05 9.19 12.66
N ASN A 8 3.54 9.97 11.71
CA ASN A 8 4.95 10.32 11.59
C ASN A 8 5.06 11.79 11.13
N PRO A 9 6.26 12.40 11.16
CA PRO A 9 6.42 13.81 10.78
C PRO A 9 5.92 14.16 9.36
N LEU A 10 5.92 13.20 8.42
CA LEU A 10 5.43 13.38 7.06
C LEU A 10 3.90 13.37 6.99
N ILE A 11 3.25 12.58 7.83
CA ILE A 11 1.78 12.54 7.95
C ILE A 11 1.29 13.75 8.76
N ASP A 12 2.03 14.17 9.79
CA ASP A 12 1.68 15.32 10.63
C ASP A 12 1.66 16.63 9.85
N ARG A 13 2.57 16.81 8.88
CA ARG A 13 2.61 18.00 7.99
C ARG A 13 1.50 18.05 6.95
N LEU A 14 0.73 16.97 6.76
CA LEU A 14 -0.33 16.96 5.76
C LEU A 14 -1.41 18.00 6.08
N PRO A 15 -1.89 18.75 5.07
CA PRO A 15 -2.97 19.69 5.26
C PRO A 15 -4.28 18.96 5.58
N LYS A 16 -5.20 19.66 6.26
CA LYS A 16 -6.44 19.07 6.77
C LYS A 16 -7.30 18.44 5.66
N HIS A 17 -7.28 19.02 4.46
CA HIS A 17 -8.04 18.50 3.31
C HIS A 17 -7.47 17.21 2.72
N LEU A 18 -6.22 16.84 3.03
CA LEU A 18 -5.69 15.52 2.68
C LEU A 18 -5.95 14.51 3.80
N LYS A 19 -5.78 14.93 5.05
CA LYS A 19 -6.00 14.05 6.23
C LYS A 19 -7.39 13.43 6.28
N GLN A 20 -8.41 14.08 5.70
CA GLN A 20 -9.77 13.54 5.62
C GLN A 20 -9.88 12.23 4.83
N PHE A 21 -8.92 11.92 3.95
CA PHE A 21 -8.92 10.69 3.15
C PHE A 21 -8.26 9.52 3.89
N ILE A 22 -7.48 9.79 4.94
CA ILE A 22 -6.74 8.76 5.68
C ILE A 22 -7.70 7.95 6.54
N LYS A 23 -7.61 6.63 6.42
CA LYS A 23 -8.36 5.66 7.21
C LYS A 23 -7.39 4.71 7.90
N PRO A 24 -7.67 4.23 9.13
CA PRO A 24 -6.85 3.19 9.74
C PRO A 24 -6.96 1.89 8.93
N GLN A 25 -5.85 1.18 8.80
CA GLN A 25 -5.87 -0.20 8.31
C GLN A 25 -6.36 -1.10 9.46
N VAL A 26 -7.52 -1.74 9.28
CA VAL A 26 -8.02 -2.76 10.23
C VAL A 26 -7.48 -4.11 9.77
N TYR A 27 -6.27 -4.46 10.25
CA TYR A 27 -5.56 -5.64 9.75
C TYR A 27 -6.32 -6.96 10.00
N ASP A 28 -7.11 -7.03 11.08
CA ASP A 28 -7.90 -8.20 11.44
C ASP A 28 -9.07 -8.48 10.48
N ASP A 29 -9.43 -7.51 9.62
CA ASP A 29 -10.45 -7.70 8.58
C ASP A 29 -9.94 -8.58 7.42
N TYR A 30 -8.61 -8.76 7.30
CA TYR A 30 -8.05 -9.64 6.28
C TYR A 30 -8.29 -11.12 6.62
N THR A 31 -9.19 -11.72 5.88
CA THR A 31 -9.49 -13.15 6.00
C THR A 31 -8.31 -14.03 5.53
N PRO A 32 -8.29 -15.33 5.89
CA PRO A 32 -7.32 -16.27 5.33
C PRO A 32 -7.35 -16.33 3.79
N ILE A 33 -8.51 -16.09 3.16
CA ILE A 33 -8.63 -16.02 1.70
C ILE A 33 -7.89 -14.80 1.17
N ASN A 34 -8.05 -13.64 1.82
CA ASN A 34 -7.32 -12.43 1.45
C ASN A 34 -5.80 -12.64 1.51
N GLN A 35 -5.31 -13.23 2.60
CA GLN A 35 -3.89 -13.56 2.75
C GLN A 35 -3.40 -14.52 1.65
N ALA A 36 -4.22 -15.51 1.26
CA ALA A 36 -3.89 -16.44 0.18
C ALA A 36 -3.87 -15.76 -1.20
N VAL A 37 -4.82 -14.85 -1.48
CA VAL A 37 -4.85 -14.06 -2.73
C VAL A 37 -3.59 -13.20 -2.84
N TRP A 38 -3.23 -12.48 -1.78
CA TRP A 38 -1.98 -11.69 -1.72
C TRP A 38 -0.78 -12.55 -2.07
N ARG A 39 -0.60 -13.66 -1.34
CA ARG A 39 0.54 -14.56 -1.51
C ARG A 39 0.62 -15.13 -2.92
N TYR A 40 -0.51 -15.52 -3.49
CA TYR A 40 -0.57 -16.04 -4.85
C TYR A 40 -0.09 -14.98 -5.86
N VAL A 41 -0.68 -13.78 -5.79
CA VAL A 41 -0.38 -12.71 -6.75
C VAL A 41 1.05 -12.20 -6.59
N MET A 42 1.53 -12.00 -5.36
CA MET A 42 2.90 -11.56 -5.11
C MET A 42 3.95 -12.55 -5.61
N ARG A 43 3.74 -13.86 -5.43
CA ARG A 43 4.66 -14.88 -5.97
C ARG A 43 4.72 -14.84 -7.50
N LYS A 44 3.57 -14.68 -8.16
CA LYS A 44 3.49 -14.53 -9.62
C LYS A 44 4.18 -13.25 -10.10
N ASN A 45 3.90 -12.13 -9.44
CA ASN A 45 4.46 -10.83 -9.78
C ASN A 45 5.97 -10.82 -9.61
N VAL A 46 6.50 -11.29 -8.47
CA VAL A 46 7.95 -11.31 -8.23
C VAL A 46 8.66 -12.24 -9.22
N ASP A 47 8.13 -13.44 -9.49
CA ASP A 47 8.73 -14.36 -10.48
C ASP A 47 8.77 -13.75 -11.89
N TYR A 48 7.68 -13.12 -12.33
CA TYR A 48 7.60 -12.55 -13.67
C TYR A 48 8.41 -11.25 -13.79
N LEU A 49 8.19 -10.30 -12.87
CA LEU A 49 8.81 -8.97 -12.91
C LEU A 49 10.32 -9.04 -12.67
N SER A 50 10.83 -10.07 -11.98
CA SER A 50 12.29 -10.27 -11.87
C SER A 50 13.00 -10.46 -13.22
N LYS A 51 12.26 -10.84 -14.27
CA LYS A 51 12.79 -11.10 -15.61
C LYS A 51 12.61 -9.93 -16.56
N VAL A 52 11.58 -9.10 -16.34
CA VAL A 52 11.14 -8.08 -17.31
C VAL A 52 11.17 -6.65 -16.78
N ALA A 53 11.04 -6.46 -15.46
CA ALA A 53 11.07 -5.13 -14.88
C ALA A 53 12.51 -4.63 -14.78
N HIS A 54 12.65 -3.31 -14.73
CA HIS A 54 13.95 -2.69 -14.46
C HIS A 54 14.47 -3.14 -13.08
N SER A 55 15.80 -3.27 -12.93
CA SER A 55 16.42 -3.80 -11.71
C SER A 55 16.04 -3.04 -10.43
N SER A 56 15.75 -1.75 -10.56
CA SER A 56 15.28 -0.88 -9.47
C SER A 56 13.96 -1.35 -8.85
N TYR A 57 13.12 -2.10 -9.56
CA TYR A 57 11.84 -2.57 -9.04
C TYR A 57 12.04 -3.57 -7.89
N LEU A 58 12.88 -4.60 -8.09
CA LEU A 58 13.12 -5.60 -7.04
C LEU A 58 13.83 -5.00 -5.83
N GLU A 59 14.78 -4.10 -6.06
CA GLU A 59 15.46 -3.37 -4.99
C GLU A 59 14.48 -2.47 -4.23
N GLY A 60 13.60 -1.78 -4.96
CA GLY A 60 12.54 -0.95 -4.40
C GLY A 60 11.59 -1.76 -3.54
N LEU A 61 11.12 -2.91 -4.02
CA LEU A 61 10.23 -3.81 -3.29
C LEU A 61 10.80 -4.26 -1.94
N GLN A 62 12.11 -4.49 -1.88
CA GLN A 62 12.79 -4.82 -0.61
C GLN A 62 12.85 -3.61 0.35
N LYS A 63 12.90 -2.39 -0.19
CA LYS A 63 12.97 -1.13 0.56
C LYS A 63 11.62 -0.56 0.98
N THR A 64 10.50 -1.18 0.59
CA THR A 64 9.15 -0.76 1.04
C THR A 64 8.64 -1.54 2.25
N GLY A 65 9.29 -2.66 2.60
CA GLY A 65 8.85 -3.53 3.68
C GLY A 65 7.72 -4.48 3.31
N LEU A 66 7.53 -4.73 2.01
CA LEU A 66 6.54 -5.67 1.52
C LEU A 66 7.05 -7.10 1.63
N GLU A 67 6.18 -7.97 2.13
CA GLU A 67 6.42 -9.41 2.20
C GLU A 67 5.65 -10.13 1.11
N ILE A 68 6.20 -11.25 0.64
CA ILE A 68 5.53 -12.10 -0.36
C ILE A 68 4.40 -12.91 0.28
N ASP A 69 4.56 -13.34 1.54
CA ASP A 69 3.68 -14.35 2.13
C ASP A 69 2.46 -13.80 2.86
N ASN A 70 2.48 -12.53 3.26
CA ASN A 70 1.43 -11.89 4.02
C ASN A 70 1.17 -10.47 3.51
N ILE A 71 -0.11 -10.06 3.57
CA ILE A 71 -0.50 -8.67 3.36
C ILE A 71 0.29 -7.80 4.34
N PRO A 72 0.87 -6.67 3.89
CA PRO A 72 1.69 -5.84 4.74
C PRO A 72 0.85 -5.11 5.78
N ASN A 73 1.43 -4.95 6.97
CA ASN A 73 0.91 -4.03 7.96
C ASN A 73 1.51 -2.63 7.75
N MET A 74 0.65 -1.61 7.71
CA MET A 74 1.05 -0.23 7.44
C MET A 74 2.05 0.31 8.46
N TYR A 75 2.00 -0.17 9.71
CA TYR A 75 3.01 0.15 10.73
C TYR A 75 4.39 -0.38 10.34
N GLY A 76 4.47 -1.64 9.92
CA GLY A 76 5.71 -2.27 9.48
C GLY A 76 6.30 -1.56 8.26
N MET A 77 5.47 -1.25 7.27
CA MET A 77 5.89 -0.50 6.08
C MET A 77 6.44 0.88 6.44
N ASN A 78 5.73 1.66 7.27
CA ASN A 78 6.16 3.00 7.65
C ASN A 78 7.50 3.04 8.39
N ARG A 79 7.86 1.99 9.12
CA ARG A 79 9.17 1.89 9.77
C ARG A 79 10.31 1.84 8.75
N ILE A 80 10.10 1.14 7.64
CA ILE A 80 11.10 0.95 6.58
C ILE A 80 11.10 2.16 5.65
N LEU A 81 9.92 2.65 5.24
CA LEU A 81 9.79 3.82 4.37
C LEU A 81 10.40 5.09 4.99
N LYS A 82 10.40 5.20 6.32
CA LYS A 82 11.08 6.29 7.03
C LYS A 82 12.57 6.38 6.69
N GLU A 83 13.24 5.27 6.43
CA GLU A 83 14.67 5.23 6.09
C GLU A 83 14.96 5.88 4.72
N ILE A 84 13.97 5.88 3.83
CA ILE A 84 14.06 6.49 2.49
C ILE A 84 13.33 7.85 2.41
N GLY A 85 12.82 8.36 3.53
CA GLY A 85 12.13 9.66 3.59
C GLY A 85 10.69 9.65 3.09
N TRP A 86 10.03 8.48 3.09
CA TRP A 86 8.64 8.30 2.69
C TRP A 86 7.76 7.81 3.85
N ALA A 87 6.45 7.97 3.68
CA ALA A 87 5.42 7.38 4.53
C ALA A 87 4.37 6.71 3.64
N ALA A 88 3.59 5.80 4.22
CA ALA A 88 2.40 5.24 3.60
C ALA A 88 1.18 5.46 4.51
N VAL A 89 0.04 5.80 3.91
CA VAL A 89 -1.24 5.93 4.60
C VAL A 89 -2.28 5.07 3.90
N ALA A 90 -3.16 4.48 4.71
CA ALA A 90 -4.27 3.71 4.19
C ALA A 90 -5.44 4.64 3.84
N VAL A 91 -6.16 4.34 2.77
CA VAL A 91 -7.37 5.08 2.34
C VAL A 91 -8.51 4.15 1.96
N ASP A 92 -9.72 4.70 1.93
CA ASP A 92 -10.91 3.99 1.50
C ASP A 92 -11.06 4.06 -0.03
N GLY A 93 -10.63 2.99 -0.72
CA GLY A 93 -10.75 2.88 -2.17
C GLY A 93 -10.20 4.09 -2.95
N PHE A 94 -11.07 4.73 -3.73
CA PHE A 94 -10.70 5.78 -4.68
C PHE A 94 -10.59 7.16 -4.02
N ILE A 95 -9.46 7.84 -4.25
CA ILE A 95 -9.28 9.26 -3.91
C ILE A 95 -9.19 10.13 -5.18
N PRO A 96 -9.64 11.40 -5.13
CA PRO A 96 -9.52 12.31 -6.26
C PRO A 96 -8.06 12.41 -6.78
N PRO A 97 -7.82 12.39 -8.10
CA PRO A 97 -6.46 12.38 -8.65
C PRO A 97 -5.59 13.56 -8.21
N ASN A 98 -6.19 14.74 -8.01
CA ASN A 98 -5.49 15.91 -7.49
C ASN A 98 -5.00 15.70 -6.04
N ALA A 99 -5.81 15.07 -5.19
CA ALA A 99 -5.42 14.73 -3.82
C ALA A 99 -4.30 13.67 -3.83
N PHE A 100 -4.42 12.64 -4.67
CA PHE A 100 -3.38 11.61 -4.83
C PHE A 100 -2.02 12.21 -5.21
N MET A 101 -1.99 13.08 -6.22
CA MET A 101 -0.76 13.77 -6.63
C MET A 101 -0.22 14.69 -5.52
N GLU A 102 -1.10 15.34 -4.76
CA GLU A 102 -0.69 16.18 -3.64
C GLU A 102 -0.04 15.36 -2.51
N PHE A 103 -0.55 14.17 -2.18
CA PHE A 103 0.09 13.26 -1.22
C PHE A 103 1.53 12.93 -1.62
N GLN A 104 1.79 12.67 -2.91
CA GLN A 104 3.15 12.41 -3.41
C GLN A 104 4.08 13.60 -3.22
N ALA A 105 3.59 14.84 -3.36
CA ALA A 105 4.36 16.05 -3.08
C ALA A 105 4.80 16.14 -1.60
N TYR A 106 4.08 15.46 -0.70
CA TYR A 106 4.43 15.29 0.71
C TYR A 106 5.15 13.97 1.02
N ASN A 107 5.67 13.25 0.01
CA ASN A 107 6.33 11.95 0.20
C ASN A 107 5.47 10.95 0.99
N VAL A 108 4.15 11.00 0.79
CA VAL A 108 3.20 10.07 1.38
C VAL A 108 2.59 9.26 0.26
N LEU A 109 2.81 7.95 0.29
CA LEU A 109 2.15 7.00 -0.60
C LEU A 109 0.76 6.69 -0.06
N VAL A 110 -0.21 6.64 -0.95
CA VAL A 110 -1.60 6.29 -0.62
C VAL A 110 -1.84 4.84 -1.02
N ILE A 111 -2.26 4.02 -0.06
CA ILE A 111 -2.50 2.59 -0.27
C ILE A 111 -3.96 2.26 0.03
N ALA A 112 -4.67 1.70 -0.95
CA ALA A 112 -6.02 1.18 -0.73
C ALA A 112 -6.00 0.01 0.27
N CYS A 113 -6.90 -0.01 1.25
CA CYS A 113 -6.97 -1.11 2.22
C CYS A 113 -7.49 -2.41 1.61
N ASP A 114 -8.38 -2.31 0.63
CA ASP A 114 -9.06 -3.47 0.06
C ASP A 114 -8.12 -4.34 -0.77
N ILE A 115 -8.41 -5.64 -0.82
CA ILE A 115 -7.74 -6.58 -1.73
C ILE A 115 -8.77 -7.16 -2.70
N ARG A 116 -8.35 -7.40 -3.94
CA ARG A 116 -9.20 -8.04 -4.95
C ARG A 116 -9.74 -9.40 -4.47
N GLN A 117 -10.89 -9.76 -5.03
CA GLN A 117 -11.57 -11.02 -4.75
C GLN A 117 -10.90 -12.19 -5.49
N LEU A 118 -11.06 -13.41 -4.98
CA LEU A 118 -10.50 -14.62 -5.56
C LEU A 118 -11.00 -14.86 -7.00
N GLU A 119 -12.26 -14.54 -7.28
CA GLU A 119 -12.90 -14.69 -8.59
C GLU A 119 -12.32 -13.73 -9.64
N HIS A 120 -11.71 -12.63 -9.17
CA HIS A 120 -11.14 -11.56 -9.99
C HIS A 120 -9.62 -11.42 -9.74
N ILE A 121 -8.95 -12.53 -9.43
CA ILE A 121 -7.54 -12.51 -9.01
C ILE A 121 -6.60 -11.92 -10.08
N GLU A 122 -6.90 -12.17 -11.35
CA GLU A 122 -6.10 -11.72 -12.48
C GLU A 122 -6.26 -10.21 -12.76
N TYR A 123 -7.44 -9.64 -12.47
CA TYR A 123 -7.75 -8.26 -12.80
C TYR A 123 -8.91 -7.69 -11.99
N THR A 124 -8.72 -6.49 -11.46
CA THR A 124 -9.78 -5.65 -10.88
C THR A 124 -9.67 -4.24 -11.45
N PRO A 125 -10.79 -3.56 -11.77
CA PRO A 125 -10.75 -2.18 -12.27
C PRO A 125 -10.45 -1.15 -11.17
N ALA A 126 -10.81 -1.45 -9.91
CA ALA A 126 -10.51 -0.59 -8.77
C ALA A 126 -9.11 -0.88 -8.22
N PRO A 127 -8.33 0.14 -7.82
CA PRO A 127 -7.05 -0.06 -7.18
C PRO A 127 -7.23 -0.79 -5.85
N ASP A 128 -6.34 -1.73 -5.59
CA ASP A 128 -6.30 -2.54 -4.38
C ASP A 128 -4.92 -2.49 -3.74
N ILE A 129 -4.76 -3.05 -2.55
CA ILE A 129 -3.50 -3.06 -1.80
C ILE A 129 -2.34 -3.68 -2.60
N ILE A 130 -2.62 -4.61 -3.51
CA ILE A 130 -1.61 -5.19 -4.40
C ILE A 130 -1.15 -4.16 -5.42
N HIS A 131 -2.08 -3.46 -6.09
CA HIS A 131 -1.74 -2.43 -7.06
C HIS A 131 -0.93 -1.30 -6.42
N GLU A 132 -1.40 -0.77 -5.30
CA GLU A 132 -0.75 0.38 -4.65
C GLU A 132 0.53 0.00 -3.91
N GLY A 133 0.54 -1.15 -3.24
CA GLY A 133 1.71 -1.60 -2.50
C GLY A 133 2.82 -2.11 -3.40
N ALA A 134 2.51 -3.09 -4.26
CA ALA A 134 3.54 -3.75 -5.06
C ALA A 134 3.76 -3.10 -6.44
N GLY A 135 2.84 -2.25 -6.91
CA GLY A 135 2.93 -1.63 -8.22
C GLY A 135 3.61 -0.26 -8.25
N HIS A 136 3.55 0.51 -7.15
CA HIS A 136 4.08 1.87 -7.02
C HIS A 136 5.11 1.96 -5.89
#